data_AF-A0A150AB60-F1
#
_entry.id   AF-A0A150AB60-F1
#
_cell.length_a   1.000
_cell.length_b   1.000
_cell.length_c   1.000
_cell.angle_alpha   90.00
_cell.angle_beta   90.00
_cell.angle_gamma   90.00
#
_symmetry.space_group_name_H-M   'P 1'
#
loop_
_entity.id
_entity.type
_entity.pdbx_description
1 polymer ?
#
loop_
_entity_poly.entity_id
_entity_poly.type
_entity_poly.pdbx_seq_one_letter_code
_entity_poly.pdbx_strand_id
1 'polypeptide(L)'
;MENFEDRLFDLFSQKSFEELTSEEQELVLKNMTEEEYQENYAMIHEFKEVDASITIETPSLVAEKGKTINYFYQSIPVYKAVAGIVLAVLLSFILQFYMFQNEKNITVKDDVSPQSTPLTEENYPSSLVVNL
;
A
#
# COMPACT_ATOMS: atom_id res chain seq x y z
N MET A 1 45.13 6.16 16.95
CA MET A 1 44.93 5.69 18.33
C MET A 1 43.46 5.42 18.45
N GLU A 2 43.09 4.17 18.65
CA GLU A 2 41.71 3.76 18.88
C GLU A 2 41.21 4.44 20.16
N ASN A 3 40.01 5.03 20.14
CA ASN A 3 39.49 5.75 21.30
C ASN A 3 39.15 4.73 22.38
N PHE A 4 39.71 4.90 23.58
CA PHE A 4 39.45 4.00 24.71
C PHE A 4 37.95 3.92 25.04
N GLU A 5 37.24 5.04 24.84
CA GLU A 5 35.79 5.14 25.02
C GLU A 5 35.02 4.18 24.10
N ASP A 6 35.48 4.01 22.85
CA ASP A 6 34.85 3.09 21.89
C ASP A 6 35.07 1.63 22.31
N ARG A 7 36.25 1.31 22.87
CA ARG A 7 36.59 -0.04 23.34
C ARG A 7 35.95 -0.38 24.69
N LEU A 8 35.63 0.61 25.51
CA LEU A 8 34.98 0.43 26.81
C LEU A 8 33.64 -0.30 26.66
N PHE A 9 32.88 0.08 25.61
CA PHE A 9 31.62 -0.57 25.30
C PHE A 9 31.78 -2.05 24.93
N ASP A 10 32.78 -2.35 24.13
CA ASP A 10 33.08 -3.72 23.76
C ASP A 10 33.47 -4.56 24.99
N LEU A 11 34.26 -3.99 25.90
CA LEU A 11 34.74 -4.69 27.11
C LEU A 11 33.58 -5.15 28.01
N PHE A 12 32.72 -4.26 28.48
CA PHE A 12 31.60 -4.66 29.35
C PHE A 12 30.49 -5.41 28.62
N SER A 13 30.51 -5.47 27.28
CA SER A 13 29.58 -6.30 26.52
C SER A 13 30.05 -7.76 26.40
N GLN A 14 31.34 -8.02 26.65
CA GLN A 14 32.00 -9.30 26.40
C GLN A 14 32.51 -9.97 27.68
N LYS A 15 33.05 -9.20 28.63
CA LYS A 15 33.80 -9.72 29.78
C LYS A 15 33.45 -9.00 31.07
N SER A 16 33.36 -9.76 32.16
CA SER A 16 33.29 -9.17 33.50
C SER A 16 34.65 -8.55 33.88
N PHE A 17 34.68 -7.73 34.93
CA PHE A 17 35.89 -7.04 35.36
C PHE A 17 37.03 -8.02 35.71
N GLU A 18 36.67 -9.17 36.29
CA GLU A 18 37.59 -10.22 36.71
C GLU A 18 38.19 -11.00 35.53
N GLU A 19 37.53 -10.95 34.37
CA GLU A 19 37.96 -11.61 33.13
C GLU A 19 38.81 -10.70 32.23
N LEU A 20 38.94 -9.42 32.61
CA LEU A 20 39.83 -8.48 31.95
C LEU A 20 41.30 -8.85 32.17
N THR A 21 42.12 -8.58 31.17
CA THR A 21 43.58 -8.63 31.33
C THR A 21 44.05 -7.51 32.27
N SER A 22 45.22 -7.68 32.88
CA SER A 22 45.76 -6.66 33.80
C SER A 22 45.93 -5.28 33.13
N GLU A 23 46.26 -5.25 31.84
CA GLU A 23 46.36 -4.01 31.05
C GLU A 23 44.98 -3.36 30.84
N GLU A 24 43.94 -4.16 30.56
CA GLU A 24 42.56 -3.68 30.42
C GLU A 24 42.01 -3.15 31.75
N GLN A 25 42.27 -3.85 32.85
CA GLN A 25 41.88 -3.39 34.20
C GLN A 25 42.51 -2.05 34.54
N GLU A 26 43.81 -1.87 34.29
CA GLU A 26 44.50 -0.61 34.55
C GLU A 26 43.89 0.55 33.71
N LEU A 27 43.53 0.27 32.46
CA LEU A 27 42.89 1.26 31.59
C LEU A 27 41.47 1.62 32.05
N VAL A 28 40.68 0.63 32.48
CA VAL A 28 39.34 0.83 33.05
C VAL A 28 39.45 1.67 34.32
N LEU A 29 40.31 1.28 35.26
CA LEU A 29 40.52 1.96 36.54
C LEU A 29 41.05 3.40 36.40
N LYS A 30 41.63 3.76 35.25
CA LYS A 30 42.04 5.13 34.94
C LYS A 30 40.86 6.05 34.65
N ASN A 31 39.72 5.51 34.22
CA ASN A 31 38.58 6.29 33.73
C ASN A 31 37.29 6.06 34.52
N MET A 32 37.15 4.93 35.21
CA MET A 32 36.01 4.58 36.07
C MET A 32 36.43 3.64 37.20
N THR A 33 35.57 3.52 38.20
CA THR A 33 35.75 2.56 39.29
C THR A 33 35.34 1.13 38.87
N GLU A 34 35.82 0.13 39.62
CA GLU A 34 35.40 -1.26 39.44
C GLU A 34 33.88 -1.42 39.64
N GLU A 35 33.31 -0.72 40.61
CA GLU A 35 31.87 -0.74 40.91
C GLU A 35 31.06 -0.19 39.73
N GLU A 36 31.46 0.97 39.18
CA GLU A 36 30.82 1.53 37.98
C GLU A 36 30.93 0.57 36.78
N TYR A 37 32.07 -0.11 36.61
CA TYR A 37 32.22 -1.10 35.53
C TYR A 37 31.25 -2.27 35.72
N GLN A 38 31.16 -2.82 36.93
CA GLN A 38 30.28 -3.94 37.26
C GLN A 38 28.80 -3.58 37.08
N GLU A 39 28.38 -2.38 37.46
CA GLU A 39 27.02 -1.89 37.24
C GLU A 39 26.68 -1.81 35.75
N ASN A 40 27.57 -1.25 34.94
CA ASN A 40 27.37 -1.15 33.49
C ASN A 40 27.36 -2.52 32.80
N TYR A 41 28.25 -3.43 33.21
CA TYR A 41 28.28 -4.82 32.75
C TYR A 41 26.95 -5.53 33.06
N ALA A 42 26.46 -5.42 34.30
CA ALA A 42 25.20 -6.04 34.72
C ALA A 42 24.00 -5.51 33.91
N MET A 43 23.91 -4.19 33.75
CA MET A 43 22.83 -3.55 32.99
C MET A 43 22.77 -4.06 31.54
N ILE A 44 23.92 -4.17 30.87
CA ILE A 44 23.96 -4.59 29.45
C ILE A 44 23.62 -6.05 29.28
N HIS A 45 24.08 -6.90 30.20
CA HIS A 45 23.76 -8.32 30.16
C HIS A 45 22.29 -8.59 30.50
N GLU A 46 21.67 -7.80 31.38
CA GLU A 46 20.22 -7.83 31.62
C GLU A 46 19.44 -7.54 30.33
N PHE A 47 19.84 -6.50 29.58
CA PHE A 47 19.20 -6.20 28.29
C PHE A 47 19.38 -7.33 27.26
N LYS A 48 20.57 -7.94 27.18
CA LYS A 48 20.81 -9.09 26.28
C LYS A 48 19.95 -10.30 26.64
N GLU A 49 19.76 -10.56 27.94
CA GLU A 49 18.91 -11.65 28.40
C GLU A 49 17.44 -11.40 28.03
N VAL A 50 16.96 -10.16 28.21
CA VAL A 50 15.62 -9.75 27.78
C VAL A 50 15.48 -9.91 26.27
N ASP A 51 16.42 -9.42 25.47
CA ASP A 51 16.36 -9.54 24.01
C ASP A 51 16.33 -11.01 23.54
N ALA A 52 17.15 -11.87 24.15
CA ALA A 52 17.15 -13.30 23.89
C ALA A 52 15.83 -13.99 24.30
N SER A 53 15.12 -13.45 25.29
CA SER A 53 13.82 -13.97 25.74
C SER A 53 12.66 -13.58 24.80
N ILE A 54 12.83 -12.56 23.95
CA ILE A 54 11.80 -12.12 23.01
C ILE A 54 11.76 -13.09 21.82
N THR A 55 10.86 -14.06 21.89
CA THR A 55 10.49 -14.86 20.72
C THR A 55 9.52 -14.05 19.85
N ILE A 56 10.03 -13.41 18.80
CA ILE A 56 9.19 -12.81 17.76
C ILE A 56 8.69 -13.94 16.88
N GLU A 57 7.43 -14.34 17.05
CA GLU A 57 6.77 -15.25 16.13
C GLU A 57 6.72 -14.59 14.75
N THR A 58 7.59 -15.03 13.84
CA THR A 58 7.53 -14.59 12.45
C THR A 58 6.22 -15.09 11.83
N PRO A 59 5.36 -14.21 11.30
CA PRO A 59 4.12 -14.65 10.68
C PRO A 59 4.44 -15.59 9.52
N SER A 60 3.75 -16.72 9.46
CA SER A 60 3.90 -17.69 8.39
C SER A 60 3.64 -17.03 7.03
N LEU A 61 4.65 -17.01 6.17
CA LEU A 61 4.55 -16.56 4.77
C LEU A 61 3.88 -17.60 3.87
N VAL A 62 3.23 -18.62 4.44
CA VAL A 62 2.42 -19.56 3.67
C VAL A 62 1.19 -18.81 3.20
N ALA A 63 1.29 -18.21 2.01
CA ALA A 63 0.13 -17.75 1.28
C ALA A 63 -0.84 -18.93 1.16
N GLU A 64 -2.00 -18.83 1.80
CA GLU A 64 -3.09 -19.77 1.56
C GLU A 64 -3.30 -19.81 0.04
N LYS A 65 -3.05 -20.97 -0.58
CA LYS A 65 -3.36 -21.17 -1.99
C LYS A 65 -4.83 -20.81 -2.17
N GLY A 66 -5.06 -19.67 -2.81
CA GLY A 66 -6.38 -19.08 -2.95
C GLY A 66 -7.36 -20.16 -3.39
N LYS A 67 -8.38 -20.39 -2.56
CA LYS A 67 -9.49 -21.29 -2.87
C LYS A 67 -9.99 -20.88 -4.25
N THR A 68 -9.77 -21.70 -5.28
CA THR A 68 -10.28 -21.44 -6.62
C THR A 68 -11.79 -21.60 -6.55
N ILE A 69 -12.49 -20.50 -6.23
CA ILE A 69 -13.94 -20.50 -6.09
C ILE A 69 -14.50 -20.72 -7.49
N ASN A 70 -14.97 -21.94 -7.75
CA ASN A 70 -15.59 -22.27 -9.00
C ASN A 70 -17.04 -21.76 -8.97
N TYR A 71 -17.24 -20.52 -9.42
CA TYR A 71 -18.53 -19.80 -9.37
C TYR A 71 -19.69 -20.58 -10.01
N PHE A 72 -19.39 -21.54 -10.90
CA PHE A 72 -20.39 -22.38 -11.57
C PHE A 72 -21.05 -23.42 -10.66
N TYR A 73 -20.41 -23.83 -9.57
CA TYR A 73 -20.94 -24.85 -8.64
C TYR A 73 -21.56 -24.25 -7.37
N GLN A 74 -21.64 -22.93 -7.29
CA GLN A 74 -22.24 -22.27 -6.14
C GLN A 74 -23.76 -22.29 -6.27
N SER A 75 -24.42 -23.07 -5.40
CA SER A 75 -25.89 -23.08 -5.31
C SER A 75 -26.39 -21.68 -4.98
N ILE A 76 -27.10 -21.05 -5.91
CA ILE A 76 -27.73 -19.75 -5.68
C ILE A 76 -28.93 -19.98 -4.74
N PRO A 77 -29.00 -19.28 -3.59
CA PRO A 77 -30.15 -19.42 -2.71
C PRO A 77 -31.41 -18.86 -3.38
N VAL A 78 -32.55 -19.53 -3.17
CA VAL A 78 -33.80 -19.31 -3.92
C VAL A 78 -34.26 -17.84 -3.89
N TYR A 79 -34.09 -17.14 -2.77
CA TYR A 79 -34.48 -15.74 -2.64
C TYR A 79 -33.76 -14.82 -3.64
N LYS A 80 -32.49 -15.10 -3.99
CA LYS A 80 -31.73 -14.31 -4.97
C LYS A 80 -32.26 -14.52 -6.39
N ALA A 81 -32.64 -15.76 -6.72
CA ALA A 81 -33.25 -16.06 -8.01
C ALA A 81 -34.61 -15.36 -8.16
N VAL A 82 -35.44 -15.41 -7.12
CA VAL A 82 -36.74 -14.72 -7.10
C VAL A 82 -36.56 -13.20 -7.23
N ALA A 83 -35.65 -12.60 -6.45
CA ALA A 83 -35.36 -11.17 -6.55
C ALA A 83 -34.90 -10.76 -7.96
N GLY A 84 -34.06 -11.57 -8.61
CA GLY A 84 -33.62 -11.35 -9.98
C GLY A 84 -34.77 -11.37 -11.00
N ILE A 85 -35.69 -12.32 -10.88
CA ILE A 85 -36.88 -12.40 -11.75
C ILE A 85 -37.77 -11.16 -11.56
N VAL A 86 -38.04 -10.76 -10.32
CA VAL A 86 -38.86 -9.58 -10.01
C VAL A 86 -38.22 -8.32 -10.59
N LEU A 87 -36.90 -8.16 -10.44
CA LEU A 87 -36.17 -7.03 -11.00
C LEU A 87 -36.24 -7.00 -12.54
N ALA A 88 -36.08 -8.16 -13.19
CA ALA A 88 -36.14 -8.26 -14.65
C ALA A 88 -37.54 -7.90 -15.19
N VAL A 89 -38.60 -8.34 -14.51
CA VAL A 89 -39.98 -7.98 -14.86
C VAL A 89 -40.20 -6.48 -14.71
N LEU A 90 -39.77 -5.88 -13.59
CA LEU A 90 -39.88 -4.42 -13.37
C LEU A 90 -39.13 -3.62 -14.44
N LEU A 91 -37.90 -4.02 -14.78
CA LEU A 91 -37.12 -3.38 -15.85
C LEU A 91 -37.81 -3.50 -17.21
N SER A 92 -38.38 -4.67 -17.52
CA SER A 92 -39.16 -4.85 -18.75
C SER A 92 -40.36 -3.92 -18.83
N PHE A 93 -41.09 -3.75 -17.72
CA PHE A 93 -42.23 -2.82 -17.67
C PHE A 93 -41.79 -1.36 -17.85
N ILE A 94 -40.69 -0.95 -17.21
CA ILE A 94 -40.14 0.40 -17.35
C ILE A 94 -39.71 0.66 -18.80
N LEU A 95 -38.99 -0.26 -19.43
CA LEU A 95 -38.55 -0.13 -20.83
C LEU A 95 -39.73 -0.04 -21.80
N GLN A 96 -40.76 -0.87 -21.63
CA GLN A 96 -41.98 -0.80 -22.44
C GLN A 96 -42.70 0.54 -22.27
N PHE A 97 -42.79 1.06 -21.05
CA PHE A 97 -43.39 2.36 -20.78
C PHE A 97 -42.62 3.50 -21.44
N TYR A 98 -41.29 3.48 -21.39
CA TYR A 98 -40.45 4.50 -22.07
C TYR A 98 -40.60 4.43 -23.60
N MET A 99 -40.61 3.24 -24.19
CA MET A 99 -40.81 3.07 -25.63
C MET A 99 -42.18 3.61 -26.09
N PHE A 100 -43.25 3.30 -25.35
CA PHE A 100 -44.59 3.77 -25.67
C PHE A 100 -44.75 5.30 -25.57
N GLN A 101 -43.99 5.96 -24.68
CA GLN A 101 -43.98 7.43 -24.59
C GLN A 101 -43.19 8.08 -25.74
N ASN A 102 -42.12 7.44 -26.22
CA ASN A 102 -41.32 7.94 -27.33
C ASN A 102 -42.05 7.87 -28.68
N GLU A 103 -42.92 6.88 -28.89
CA GLU A 103 -43.65 6.71 -30.16
C GLU A 103 -44.63 7.87 -30.44
N LYS A 104 -45.08 8.59 -29.41
CA LYS A 104 -45.98 9.75 -29.55
C LYS A 104 -45.30 11.06 -29.97
N ASN A 105 -43.98 11.08 -30.18
CA ASN A 105 -43.19 12.30 -30.42
C ASN A 105 -42.47 12.39 -31.78
N ILE A 106 -42.80 11.55 -32.77
CA ILE A 106 -42.18 11.66 -34.11
C ILE A 106 -43.03 12.57 -35.00
N THR A 107 -42.79 13.88 -34.94
CA THR A 107 -43.14 14.81 -36.01
C THR A 107 -42.03 14.72 -37.07
N VAL A 108 -42.34 14.08 -38.19
CA VAL A 108 -41.45 14.06 -39.37
C VAL A 108 -41.24 15.51 -39.83
N LYS A 109 -40.01 16.00 -39.74
CA LYS A 109 -39.56 17.19 -40.48
C LYS A 109 -38.56 16.72 -41.52
N ASP A 110 -38.99 16.75 -42.77
CA ASP A 110 -38.15 16.55 -43.94
C ASP A 110 -37.04 17.62 -44.02
N ASP A 111 -35.89 17.15 -44.50
CA ASP A 111 -34.67 17.88 -44.85
C ASP A 111 -34.89 19.04 -45.85
N VAL A 112 -33.99 20.04 -45.83
CA VAL A 112 -33.07 20.43 -46.92
C VAL A 112 -32.40 21.79 -46.59
N SER A 113 -31.06 21.83 -46.50
CA SER A 113 -30.18 22.77 -47.25
C SER A 113 -28.71 22.69 -46.78
N PRO A 114 -27.77 22.24 -47.63
CA PRO A 114 -26.33 22.35 -47.38
C PRO A 114 -25.79 23.66 -47.99
N GLN A 115 -25.52 24.68 -47.17
CA GLN A 115 -24.80 25.88 -47.61
C GLN A 115 -23.28 25.66 -47.45
N SER A 116 -22.65 25.15 -48.50
CA SER A 116 -21.20 25.30 -48.72
C SER A 116 -20.90 26.72 -49.21
N THR A 117 -20.11 27.50 -48.47
CA THR A 117 -19.55 28.77 -48.97
C THR A 117 -18.16 28.51 -49.58
N PRO A 118 -17.85 29.03 -50.78
CA PRO A 118 -16.54 28.87 -51.41
C PRO A 118 -15.49 29.78 -50.73
N LEU A 119 -14.31 29.22 -50.47
CA LEU A 119 -13.15 29.95 -49.96
C LEU A 119 -12.61 30.90 -51.03
N THR A 120 -12.83 32.21 -50.87
CA THR A 120 -12.13 33.27 -51.61
C THR A 120 -11.04 33.89 -50.74
N GLU A 121 -9.94 34.29 -51.39
CA GLU A 121 -8.65 34.72 -50.79
C GLU A 121 -8.78 35.86 -49.76
N GLU A 122 -9.86 36.63 -49.81
CA GLU A 122 -10.13 37.76 -48.91
C GLU A 122 -10.60 37.35 -47.51
N ASN A 123 -10.91 36.07 -47.29
CA ASN A 123 -11.51 35.57 -46.04
C ASN A 123 -10.64 34.50 -45.34
N TYR A 124 -9.32 34.58 -45.48
CA TYR A 124 -8.41 33.69 -44.77
C TYR A 124 -8.27 34.13 -43.29
N PRO A 125 -8.51 33.23 -42.32
CA PRO A 125 -8.35 33.58 -40.91
C PRO A 125 -6.87 33.85 -40.63
N SER A 126 -6.60 35.03 -40.08
CA SER A 126 -5.26 35.56 -39.78
C SER A 126 -4.47 34.72 -38.77
N SER A 127 -5.12 33.75 -38.11
CA SER A 127 -4.48 32.77 -37.23
C SER A 127 -3.62 31.74 -37.96
N LEU A 128 -3.72 31.63 -39.29
CA LEU A 128 -2.94 30.68 -40.11
C LEU A 128 -1.77 31.34 -40.87
N VAL A 129 -1.57 32.65 -40.74
CA VAL A 129 -0.46 33.36 -41.39
C VAL A 129 0.77 33.26 -40.49
N VAL A 130 1.67 32.32 -40.80
CA VAL A 130 2.97 32.20 -40.13
C VAL A 130 3.96 33.12 -40.83
N ASN A 131 4.38 34.19 -40.16
CA ASN A 131 5.46 35.04 -40.66
C ASN A 131 6.78 34.27 -40.58
N LEU A 132 7.40 34.01 -41.73
CA LEU A 132 8.76 33.48 -41.89
C LEU A 132 9.74 34.64 -42.11
#